data_AF-A0A928G4J5-F1
#
_entry.id   AF-A0A928G4J5-F1
#
_cell.length_a   1.000
_cell.length_b   1.000
_cell.length_c   1.000
_cell.angle_alpha   90.00
_cell.angle_beta   90.00
_cell.angle_gamma   90.00
#
_symmetry.space_group_name_H-M   'P 1'
#
loop_
_entity.id
_entity.type
_entity.pdbx_description
1 polymer ?
#
loop_
_entity_poly.entity_id
_entity_poly.type
_entity_poly.pdbx_seq_one_letter_code
_entity_poly.pdbx_strand_id
1 'polypeptide(L)'
;MKDYDKHIRTLDGAIAQAKAQLSFNAGDGKSLHNRGESIKHMAKIVMKEICSPNIIVNAIQAIEFPSEYEDMFGGNYNTMEIREESRRTRYKQGVEAIITILQQEQERLDKQQQEEQQKSNKRMNKWTLIFSAIAALGTIATLLFTIFD
;
A
#
# COMPACT_ATOMS: atom_id res chain seq x y z
N MET A 1 -10.22 -11.79 -4.69
CA MET A 1 -10.97 -10.60 -5.16
C MET A 1 -11.56 -9.78 -4.01
N LYS A 2 -12.50 -10.28 -3.20
CA LYS A 2 -13.11 -9.46 -2.11
C LYS A 2 -12.10 -8.82 -1.14
N ASP A 3 -11.04 -9.54 -0.77
CA ASP A 3 -10.02 -9.01 0.14
C ASP A 3 -9.08 -7.99 -0.54
N TYR A 4 -8.77 -8.19 -1.83
CA TYR A 4 -7.97 -7.24 -2.62
C TYR A 4 -8.70 -5.90 -2.76
N ASP A 5 -9.98 -5.90 -3.17
CA ASP A 5 -10.77 -4.67 -3.32
C ASP A 5 -10.97 -3.95 -1.98
N LYS A 6 -10.99 -4.69 -0.87
CA LYS A 6 -10.98 -4.10 0.47
C LYS A 6 -9.63 -3.44 0.77
N HIS A 7 -8.52 -4.15 0.58
CA HIS A 7 -7.18 -3.65 0.90
C HIS A 7 -6.81 -2.40 0.08
N ILE A 8 -7.14 -2.37 -1.21
CA ILE A 8 -6.92 -1.20 -2.06
C ILE A 8 -7.71 0.01 -1.56
N ARG A 9 -9.00 -0.15 -1.22
CA ARG A 9 -9.79 0.95 -0.66
C ARG A 9 -9.24 1.45 0.67
N THR A 10 -8.75 0.55 1.53
CA THR A 10 -8.11 0.93 2.79
C THR A 10 -6.83 1.74 2.54
N LEU A 11 -6.00 1.34 1.57
CA LEU A 11 -4.81 2.09 1.16
C LEU A 11 -5.14 3.45 0.54
N ASP A 12 -6.11 3.53 -0.38
CA ASP A 12 -6.54 4.77 -1.02
C ASP A 12 -7.03 5.79 0.02
N GLY A 13 -7.82 5.34 0.99
CA GLY A 13 -8.27 6.17 2.10
C GLY A 13 -7.12 6.70 2.95
N ALA A 14 -6.14 5.85 3.26
CA ALA A 14 -4.95 6.22 4.02
C ALA A 14 -4.07 7.24 3.26
N ILE A 15 -3.87 7.03 1.96
CA ILE A 15 -3.12 7.94 1.08
C ILE A 15 -3.80 9.30 1.01
N ALA A 16 -5.13 9.33 0.84
CA ALA A 16 -5.90 10.57 0.81
C ALA A 16 -5.77 11.34 2.14
N GLN A 17 -5.89 10.65 3.27
CA GLN A 17 -5.71 11.24 4.59
C GLN A 17 -4.29 11.79 4.80
N ALA A 18 -3.25 11.06 4.40
CA ALA A 18 -1.88 11.52 4.50
C ALA A 18 -1.61 12.74 3.60
N LYS A 19 -2.10 12.72 2.35
CA LYS A 19 -2.00 13.87 1.42
C LYS A 19 -2.67 15.12 1.97
N ALA A 20 -3.81 14.97 2.64
CA ALA A 20 -4.51 16.09 3.27
C ALA A 20 -3.69 16.79 4.38
N GLN A 21 -2.63 16.15 4.89
CA GLN A 21 -1.77 16.71 5.93
C GLN A 21 -0.61 17.54 5.34
N LEU A 22 -0.30 17.39 4.05
CA LEU A 22 0.73 18.21 3.39
C LEU A 22 0.34 19.69 3.24
N SER A 23 -0.96 19.99 3.24
CA SER A 23 -1.48 21.36 3.22
C SER A 23 -1.36 22.06 4.57
N PHE A 24 -0.96 21.35 5.62
CA PHE A 24 -0.78 21.90 6.95
C PHE A 24 0.47 22.79 7.00
N ASN A 25 0.23 24.10 6.94
CA ASN A 25 1.26 25.13 6.96
C ASN A 25 1.28 25.93 8.27
N ALA A 26 0.71 25.43 9.37
CA ALA A 26 0.62 26.23 10.60
C ALA A 26 0.63 25.36 11.85
N GLY A 27 1.73 25.32 12.59
CA GLY A 27 1.78 24.65 13.88
C GLY A 27 3.14 24.82 14.56
N ASP A 28 3.11 24.90 15.88
CA ASP A 28 4.31 24.77 16.71
C ASP A 28 4.92 23.36 16.59
N GLY A 29 6.13 23.16 17.14
CA GLY A 29 6.81 21.86 17.09
C GLY A 29 5.93 20.72 17.63
N LYS A 30 5.18 21.00 18.69
CA LYS A 30 4.24 20.05 19.32
C LYS A 30 3.10 19.64 18.38
N SER A 31 2.46 20.58 17.70
CA SER A 31 1.38 20.28 16.75
C SER A 31 1.89 19.44 15.57
N LEU A 32 3.07 19.78 15.03
CA LEU A 32 3.68 19.01 13.95
C LEU A 32 4.04 17.60 14.40
N HIS A 33 4.60 17.45 15.60
CA HIS A 33 4.90 16.16 16.22
C HIS A 33 3.64 15.29 16.34
N ASN A 34 2.61 15.79 17.02
CA ASN A 34 1.38 15.04 17.30
C ASN A 34 0.67 14.62 16.02
N ARG A 35 0.63 15.51 15.01
CA ARG A 35 0.04 15.18 13.71
C ARG A 35 0.87 14.13 12.98
N GLY A 36 2.19 14.27 12.99
CA GLY A 36 3.10 13.29 12.39
C GLY A 36 2.91 11.90 12.99
N GLU A 37 2.92 11.79 14.32
CA GLU A 37 2.69 10.54 15.03
C GLU A 37 1.29 9.95 14.77
N SER A 38 0.26 10.80 14.65
CA SER A 38 -1.08 10.34 14.28
C SER A 38 -1.11 9.70 12.89
N ILE A 39 -0.45 10.30 11.90
CA ILE A 39 -0.38 9.76 10.53
C ILE A 39 0.46 8.48 10.50
N LYS A 40 1.58 8.45 11.23
CA LYS A 40 2.41 7.25 11.41
C LYS A 40 1.59 6.09 12.00
N HIS A 41 0.82 6.37 13.04
CA HIS A 41 -0.02 5.37 13.69
C HIS A 41 -1.09 4.82 12.74
N MET A 42 -1.79 5.70 12.01
CA MET A 42 -2.76 5.32 10.98
C MET A 42 -2.13 4.43 9.91
N ALA A 43 -0.98 4.82 9.37
CA ALA A 43 -0.29 4.05 8.34
C ALA A 43 0.13 2.65 8.85
N LYS A 44 0.57 2.54 10.11
CA LYS A 44 0.88 1.24 10.75
C LYS A 44 -0.34 0.35 10.91
N ILE A 45 -1.50 0.90 11.29
CA ILE A 45 -2.75 0.13 11.38
C ILE A 45 -3.12 -0.41 10.00
N VAL A 46 -3.09 0.46 8.98
CA VAL A 46 -3.40 0.09 7.60
C VAL A 46 -2.51 -1.03 7.10
N MET A 47 -1.19 -0.90 7.26
CA MET A 47 -0.24 -1.95 6.86
C MET A 47 -0.53 -3.30 7.55
N LYS A 48 -0.89 -3.28 8.84
CA LYS A 48 -1.25 -4.50 9.55
C LYS A 48 -2.57 -5.09 9.06
N GLU A 49 -3.57 -4.25 8.79
CA GLU A 49 -4.89 -4.68 8.32
C GLU A 49 -4.81 -5.38 6.96
N ILE A 50 -3.95 -4.88 6.05
CA ILE A 50 -3.74 -5.47 4.73
C ILE A 50 -2.70 -6.60 4.73
N CYS A 51 -2.25 -7.04 5.91
CA CYS A 51 -1.24 -8.08 6.10
C CYS A 51 0.10 -7.80 5.41
N SER A 52 0.55 -6.54 5.39
CA SER A 52 1.86 -6.17 4.85
C SER A 52 3.00 -6.80 5.64
N PRO A 53 4.16 -7.06 4.98
CA PRO A 53 5.35 -7.56 5.67
C PRO A 53 5.79 -6.64 6.82
N ASN A 54 6.23 -7.24 7.93
CA ASN A 54 6.70 -6.49 9.12
C ASN A 54 7.81 -5.46 8.80
N ILE A 55 8.64 -5.71 7.79
CA ILE A 55 9.68 -4.76 7.35
C ILE A 55 9.07 -3.42 6.91
N ILE A 56 7.88 -3.42 6.31
CA ILE A 56 7.16 -2.21 5.89
C ILE A 56 6.63 -1.45 7.11
N VAL A 57 6.07 -2.17 8.09
CA VAL A 57 5.61 -1.58 9.37
C VAL A 57 6.79 -0.94 10.12
N ASN A 58 7.96 -1.59 10.09
CA ASN A 58 9.18 -1.07 10.70
C ASN A 58 9.72 0.16 9.95
N ALA A 59 9.64 0.18 8.62
CA ALA A 59 10.02 1.34 7.82
C ALA A 59 9.18 2.57 8.20
N ILE A 60 7.86 2.40 8.40
CA ILE A 60 6.98 3.49 8.89
C ILE A 60 7.38 3.92 10.31
N GLN A 61 7.71 2.97 11.20
CA GLN A 61 8.13 3.27 12.56
C GLN A 61 9.41 4.13 12.61
N ALA A 62 10.33 3.92 11.67
CA ALA A 62 11.60 4.64 11.58
C ALA A 62 11.47 6.07 11.05
N ILE A 63 10.30 6.48 10.54
CA ILE A 63 10.09 7.85 10.07
C ILE A 63 10.07 8.79 11.28
N GLU A 64 10.96 9.78 11.29
CA GLU A 64 11.02 10.76 12.37
C GLU A 64 10.23 12.03 12.02
N PHE A 65 9.48 12.52 12.99
CA PHE A 65 8.79 13.81 12.93
C PHE A 65 9.49 14.81 13.85
N PRO A 66 9.30 16.13 13.63
CA PRO A 66 9.85 17.15 14.51
C PRO A 66 9.54 16.83 15.98
N SER A 67 10.50 17.04 16.86
CA SER A 67 10.30 16.82 18.29
C SER A 67 9.55 18.00 18.92
N GLU A 68 8.67 17.71 19.88
CA GLU A 68 7.98 18.73 20.67
C GLU A 68 8.92 19.57 21.55
N TYR A 69 10.16 19.09 21.77
CA TYR A 69 11.17 19.73 22.63
C TYR A 69 12.17 20.61 21.86
N GLU A 70 12.07 20.69 20.52
CA GLU A 70 13.02 21.48 19.70
C GLU A 70 12.99 22.99 20.01
N ASP A 71 11.92 23.46 20.67
CA ASP A 71 11.71 24.86 21.06
C ASP A 71 12.22 25.18 22.48
N MET A 72 12.63 24.19 23.28
CA MET A 72 12.97 24.41 24.70
C MET A 72 14.35 25.03 24.93
N PHE A 73 15.24 25.05 23.93
CA PHE A 73 16.61 25.56 24.09
C PHE A 73 17.08 26.41 22.89
N GLY A 74 16.99 27.75 23.05
CA GLY A 74 17.64 28.80 22.23
C GLY A 74 16.80 29.34 21.06
N GLY A 75 16.79 30.62 20.69
CA GLY A 75 17.57 31.80 21.07
C GLY A 75 17.57 32.78 19.88
N ASN A 76 17.17 34.05 20.07
CA ASN A 76 17.07 35.12 19.05
C ASN A 76 16.05 34.91 17.89
N TYR A 77 15.22 35.93 17.62
CA TYR A 77 14.11 35.88 16.66
C TYR A 77 14.53 35.46 15.24
N ASN A 78 15.71 35.87 14.78
CA ASN A 78 16.23 35.51 13.45
C ASN A 78 16.49 34.00 13.28
N THR A 79 16.64 33.24 14.36
CA THR A 79 16.81 31.77 14.28
C THR A 79 15.48 31.02 14.42
N MET A 80 14.43 31.70 14.87
CA MET A 80 13.11 31.11 15.10
C MET A 80 12.41 30.79 13.77
N GLU A 81 12.41 31.71 12.82
CA GLU A 81 11.81 31.51 11.50
C GLU A 81 12.50 30.36 10.73
N ILE A 82 13.84 30.31 10.78
CA ILE A 82 14.63 29.22 10.16
C ILE A 82 14.33 27.86 10.81
N ARG A 83 14.18 27.82 12.14
CA ARG A 83 13.80 26.60 12.86
C ARG A 83 12.38 26.15 12.51
N GLU A 84 11.43 27.08 12.42
CA GLU A 84 10.06 26.77 12.00
C GLU A 84 10.00 26.20 10.59
N GLU A 85 10.71 26.80 9.64
CA GLU A 85 10.75 26.31 8.25
C GLU A 85 11.42 24.95 8.15
N SER A 86 12.50 24.72 8.91
CA SER A 86 13.17 23.42 8.99
C SER A 86 12.24 22.33 9.55
N ARG A 87 11.44 22.66 10.57
CA ARG A 87 10.44 21.73 11.13
C ARG A 87 9.34 21.41 10.14
N ARG A 88 8.80 22.42 9.46
CA ARG A 88 7.76 22.25 8.44
C ARG A 88 8.27 21.36 7.31
N THR A 89 9.52 21.57 6.89
CA THR A 89 10.19 20.75 5.88
C THR A 89 10.30 19.30 6.34
N ARG A 90 10.85 19.04 7.54
CA ARG A 90 10.95 17.66 8.08
C ARG A 90 9.59 16.99 8.26
N TYR A 91 8.59 17.74 8.72
CA TYR A 91 7.22 17.24 8.81
C TYR A 91 6.70 16.81 7.43
N LYS A 92 6.80 17.67 6.42
CA LYS A 92 6.37 17.36 5.05
C LYS A 92 7.12 16.14 4.49
N GLN A 93 8.43 16.08 4.66
CA GLN A 93 9.25 14.92 4.26
C GLN A 93 8.79 13.62 4.93
N GLY A 94 8.48 13.66 6.24
CA GLY A 94 7.94 12.50 6.95
C GLY A 94 6.57 12.05 6.42
N VAL A 95 5.67 13.00 6.12
CA VAL A 95 4.37 12.69 5.51
C VAL A 95 4.53 12.13 4.09
N GLU A 96 5.41 12.71 3.28
CA GLU A 96 5.73 12.22 1.92
C GLU A 96 6.31 10.80 1.93
N ALA A 97 7.19 10.49 2.89
CA ALA A 97 7.71 9.14 3.07
C ALA A 97 6.60 8.13 3.39
N ILE A 98 5.66 8.49 4.27
CA ILE A 98 4.48 7.65 4.55
C ILE A 98 3.64 7.43 3.29
N ILE A 99 3.33 8.49 2.54
CA ILE A 99 2.57 8.40 1.29
C ILE A 99 3.26 7.46 0.31
N THR A 100 4.58 7.59 0.16
CA THR A 100 5.37 6.75 -0.74
C THR A 100 5.30 5.27 -0.35
N ILE A 101 5.44 4.96 0.94
CA ILE A 101 5.33 3.57 1.43
C ILE A 101 3.93 2.99 1.15
N LEU A 102 2.87 3.77 1.41
CA LEU A 102 1.48 3.35 1.14
C LEU A 102 1.27 3.05 -0.36
N GLN A 103 1.78 3.92 -1.24
CA GLN A 103 1.67 3.74 -2.69
C GLN A 103 2.48 2.53 -3.19
N GLN A 104 3.69 2.32 -2.65
CA GLN A 104 4.49 1.14 -3.00
C GLN A 104 3.79 -0.17 -2.61
N GLU A 105 3.11 -0.18 -1.46
CA GLU A 105 2.37 -1.35 -1.03
C GLU A 105 1.12 -1.59 -1.89
N GLN A 106 0.46 -0.52 -2.35
CA GLN A 106 -0.61 -0.60 -3.35
C GLN A 106 -0.11 -1.24 -4.65
N GLU A 107 1.01 -0.76 -5.20
CA GLU A 107 1.63 -1.33 -6.40
C GLU A 107 2.01 -2.81 -6.21
N ARG A 108 2.49 -3.18 -5.01
CA ARG A 108 2.83 -4.56 -4.67
C ARG A 108 1.59 -5.46 -4.74
N LEU A 109 0.47 -5.01 -4.16
CA LEU A 109 -0.79 -5.74 -4.21
C LEU A 109 -1.33 -5.87 -5.64
N ASP A 110 -1.24 -4.81 -6.44
CA ASP A 110 -1.67 -4.83 -7.84
C ASP A 110 -0.89 -5.85 -8.66
N LYS A 111 0.44 -5.87 -8.52
CA LYS A 111 1.31 -6.87 -9.17
C LYS A 111 0.96 -8.29 -8.73
N GLN A 112 0.76 -8.50 -7.43
CA GLN A 112 0.37 -9.81 -6.91
C GLN A 112 -0.97 -10.28 -7.50
N GLN A 113 -1.97 -9.40 -7.59
CA GLN A 113 -3.28 -9.72 -8.14
C GLN A 113 -3.21 -10.04 -9.64
N GLN A 114 -2.39 -9.32 -10.41
CA GLN A 114 -2.16 -9.61 -11.83
C GLN A 114 -1.48 -10.98 -12.03
N GLU A 115 -0.47 -11.30 -11.24
CA GLU A 115 0.20 -12.61 -11.30
C GLU A 115 -0.74 -13.77 -10.98
N GLU A 116 -1.60 -13.61 -9.96
CA GLU A 116 -2.60 -14.61 -9.59
C GLU A 116 -3.61 -14.85 -10.72
N GLN A 117 -4.06 -13.79 -11.39
CA GLN A 117 -4.94 -13.89 -12.56
C GLN A 117 -4.26 -14.59 -13.74
N GLN A 118 -3.00 -14.25 -14.04
CA GLN A 118 -2.24 -14.91 -15.11
C GLN A 118 -2.02 -16.40 -14.83
N LYS A 119 -1.67 -16.76 -13.59
CA LYS A 119 -1.52 -18.17 -13.18
C LYS A 119 -2.84 -18.93 -13.27
N SER A 120 -3.94 -18.31 -12.86
CA SER A 120 -5.29 -18.87 -12.97
C SER A 120 -5.68 -19.12 -14.43
N ASN A 121 -5.54 -18.11 -15.30
CA ASN A 121 -5.84 -18.23 -16.73
C ASN A 121 -4.99 -19.32 -17.40
N LYS A 122 -3.69 -19.41 -17.08
CA LYS A 122 -2.81 -20.46 -17.59
C LYS A 122 -3.24 -21.86 -17.13
N ARG A 123 -3.70 -22.01 -15.89
CA ARG A 123 -4.26 -23.27 -15.39
C ARG A 123 -5.57 -23.61 -16.10
N MET A 124 -6.50 -22.66 -16.21
CA MET A 124 -7.76 -22.84 -16.92
C MET A 124 -7.54 -23.27 -18.37
N ASN A 125 -6.63 -22.63 -19.10
CA ASN A 125 -6.29 -23.02 -20.47
C ASN A 125 -5.75 -24.45 -20.57
N LYS A 126 -4.94 -24.90 -19.61
CA LYS A 126 -4.48 -26.31 -19.55
C LYS A 126 -5.64 -27.28 -19.31
N TRP A 127 -6.58 -26.95 -18.43
CA TRP A 127 -7.77 -27.76 -18.20
C TRP A 127 -8.68 -27.79 -19.43
N THR A 128 -8.90 -26.67 -20.10
CA THR A 128 -9.68 -26.61 -21.36
C THR A 128 -9.06 -27.49 -22.44
N LEU A 129 -7.73 -27.48 -22.58
CA LEU A 129 -7.03 -28.37 -23.51
C LEU A 129 -7.21 -29.85 -23.14
N ILE A 130 -7.09 -30.21 -21.86
CA ILE A 130 -7.33 -31.58 -21.39
C ILE A 130 -8.79 -32.01 -21.66
N PHE A 131 -9.78 -31.17 -21.34
CA PHE A 131 -11.18 -31.46 -21.63
C PHE A 131 -11.45 -31.58 -23.14
N SER A 132 -10.83 -30.75 -23.98
CA SER A 132 -10.97 -30.87 -25.44
C SER A 132 -10.34 -32.17 -25.98
N ALA A 133 -9.21 -32.61 -25.42
CA ALA A 133 -8.57 -33.86 -25.82
C ALA A 133 -9.40 -35.09 -25.41
N ILE A 134 -9.98 -35.08 -24.20
CA ILE A 134 -10.88 -36.14 -23.73
C ILE A 134 -12.17 -36.16 -24.57
N ALA A 135 -12.75 -35.00 -24.89
CA ALA A 135 -13.93 -34.91 -25.74
C ALA A 135 -13.67 -35.45 -27.16
N ALA A 136 -12.51 -35.16 -27.74
CA ALA A 136 -12.11 -35.67 -29.06
C ALA A 136 -11.84 -37.20 -29.07
N LEU A 137 -11.33 -37.75 -27.97
CA LEU A 137 -11.15 -39.21 -27.85
C LEU A 137 -12.46 -39.94 -27.57
N GLY A 138 -13.39 -39.32 -26.84
CA GLY A 138 -14.74 -39.85 -26.62
C GLY A 138 -15.57 -39.93 -27.91
N THR A 139 -15.47 -38.91 -28.80
CA THR A 139 -16.17 -38.94 -30.09
C THR A 139 -15.65 -40.02 -31.04
N ILE A 140 -14.34 -40.35 -31.00
CA ILE A 140 -13.76 -41.44 -31.82
C ILE A 140 -14.30 -42.82 -31.39
N ALA A 141 -14.55 -43.05 -30.11
CA ALA A 141 -15.15 -44.30 -29.63
C ALA A 141 -16.62 -44.47 -30.10
N THR A 142 -17.41 -43.39 -30.11
CA THR A 142 -18.79 -43.43 -30.64
C THR A 142 -18.87 -43.57 -32.16
N LEU A 143 -17.91 -43.03 -32.92
CA LEU A 143 -17.88 -43.18 -34.38
C LEU A 143 -17.45 -44.59 -34.82
N LEU A 144 -16.63 -45.29 -34.04
CA LEU A 144 -16.31 -46.70 -34.31
C LEU A 144 -17.47 -47.64 -33.95
N PHE A 145 -18.36 -47.26 -33.02
CA PHE A 145 -19.54 -48.06 -32.66
C PHE A 145 -20.69 -47.93 -33.66
N THR A 146 -20.81 -46.81 -34.39
CA THR A 146 -21.85 -46.64 -35.44
C THR A 146 -21.50 -47.23 -36.80
N ILE A 147 -20.24 -47.61 -37.04
CA ILE A 147 -19.80 -48.24 -38.30
C ILE A 147 -19.93 -49.78 -38.25
N PHE A 148 -20.05 -50.36 -37.05
CA PHE A 148 -20.11 -51.82 -36.83
C PHE A 148 -21.50 -52.36 -36.43
N ASP A 149 -22.55 -51.54 -36.50
CA ASP A 149 -23.96 -51.95 -36.38
C ASP A 149 -24.67 -51.86 -37.74
#